data_AF-A0A645BN69-F1
#
_entry.id   AF-A0A645BN69-F1
#
_cell.length_a   1.000
_cell.length_b   1.000
_cell.length_c   1.000
_cell.angle_alpha   90.00
_cell.angle_beta   90.00
_cell.angle_gamma   90.00
#
_symmetry.space_group_name_H-M   'P 1'
#
loop_
_entity.id
_entity.type
_entity.pdbx_description
1 polymer ?
#
loop_
_entity_poly.entity_id
_entity_poly.type
_entity_poly.pdbx_seq_one_letter_code
_entity_poly.pdbx_strand_id
1 'polypeptide(L)'
;MYKEILSLLKCPKCNGELSLAIEKEENSEIVEGNLSCKDGHQWPIKEGVINFGSVEQEITNNWSEAFEKYDEEELRKRMSEANPKNLTLLVDKTGKFIIDNMNNNGNKFILDIATGTGGLFIEMVKQLKGEAQIICTDLSFAVLRYDRVKAKRINPEIKVNYIACDATNLPLKDNTIDAATSFFGIANMLNLAEGGLKEAKRVLKTEGSFF
;
A
#
# COMPACT_ATOMS: atom_id res chain seq x y z
N MET A 1 2.38 6.65 9.09
CA MET A 1 3.18 5.42 9.38
C MET A 1 3.06 5.05 10.86
N TYR A 2 2.84 3.78 11.18
CA TYR A 2 2.88 3.23 12.54
C TYR A 2 4.25 2.60 12.84
N LYS A 3 4.75 2.73 14.07
CA LYS A 3 6.12 2.32 14.47
C LYS A 3 6.38 0.83 14.28
N GLU A 4 5.34 0.01 14.37
CA GLU A 4 5.40 -1.45 14.28
C GLU A 4 5.95 -1.95 12.94
N ILE A 5 5.81 -1.18 11.86
CA ILE A 5 6.34 -1.58 10.56
C ILE A 5 7.83 -1.23 10.38
N LEU A 6 8.43 -0.43 11.26
CA LEU A 6 9.83 0.02 11.12
C LEU A 6 10.80 -1.16 11.02
N SER A 7 10.58 -2.22 11.81
CA SER A 7 11.41 -3.42 11.81
C SER A 7 11.31 -4.24 10.51
N LEU A 8 10.24 -4.03 9.74
CA LEU A 8 10.00 -4.68 8.44
C LEU A 8 10.66 -3.91 7.30
N LEU A 9 11.02 -2.63 7.49
CA LEU A 9 11.55 -1.80 6.42
C LEU A 9 13.05 -2.01 6.21
N LYS A 10 13.51 -1.85 4.98
CA LYS A 10 14.93 -1.76 4.62
C LYS A 10 15.16 -0.61 3.65
N CYS A 11 16.35 -0.04 3.67
CA CYS A 11 16.72 0.99 2.70
C CYS A 11 16.73 0.40 1.28
N PRO A 12 15.96 0.93 0.32
CA PRO A 12 15.88 0.37 -1.04
C PRO A 12 17.17 0.56 -1.86
N LYS A 13 18.10 1.41 -1.40
CA LYS A 13 19.39 1.66 -2.08
C LYS A 13 20.52 0.76 -1.59
N CYS A 14 20.63 0.56 -0.28
CA CYS A 14 21.74 -0.20 0.31
C CYS A 14 21.33 -1.46 1.08
N ASN A 15 20.02 -1.75 1.15
CA ASN A 15 19.43 -2.83 1.95
C ASN A 15 19.73 -2.76 3.46
N GLY A 16 20.29 -1.63 3.94
CA GLY A 16 20.60 -1.42 5.34
C GLY A 16 19.37 -1.11 6.20
N GLU A 17 19.56 -1.24 7.52
CA GLU A 17 18.57 -0.83 8.53
C GLU A 17 18.24 0.66 8.43
N LEU A 18 17.01 1.00 8.81
CA LEU A 18 16.49 2.36 8.81
C LEU A 18 16.26 2.85 10.25
N SER A 19 16.74 4.06 10.52
CA SER A 19 16.49 4.82 11.73
C SER A 19 15.40 5.86 11.47
N LEU A 20 14.51 6.06 12.45
CA LEU A 20 13.38 6.97 12.35
C LEU A 20 13.61 8.23 13.19
N ALA A 21 13.49 9.40 12.56
CA ALA A 21 13.30 10.68 13.22
C ALA A 21 11.84 11.12 13.07
N ILE A 22 11.20 11.47 14.19
CA ILE A 22 9.78 11.87 14.23
C ILE A 22 9.69 13.38 14.38
N GLU A 23 8.98 14.03 13.47
CA GLU A 23 8.71 15.47 13.54
C GLU A 23 7.28 15.73 14.04
N LYS A 24 6.31 14.90 13.63
CA LYS A 24 4.92 14.99 14.05
C LYS A 24 4.26 13.62 14.13
N GLU A 25 3.58 13.37 15.25
CA GLU A 25 2.85 12.13 15.54
C GLU A 25 1.44 12.48 16.04
N GLU A 26 0.42 11.81 15.49
CA GLU A 26 -0.99 11.99 15.81
C GLU A 26 -1.63 10.61 16.03
N ASN A 27 -2.24 10.37 17.19
CA ASN A 27 -2.90 9.09 17.51
C ASN A 27 -2.01 7.85 17.22
N SER A 28 -0.73 7.93 17.62
CA SER A 28 0.30 6.90 17.37
C SER A 28 0.69 6.71 15.89
N GLU A 29 0.15 7.51 14.98
CA GLU A 29 0.57 7.57 13.58
C GLU A 29 1.58 8.70 13.40
N ILE A 30 2.76 8.36 12.90
CA ILE A 30 3.75 9.33 12.44
C ILE A 30 3.26 9.92 11.14
N VAL A 31 2.98 11.23 11.15
CA VAL A 31 2.48 11.98 10.01
C VAL A 31 3.58 12.77 9.32
N GLU A 32 4.56 13.29 10.07
CA GLU A 32 5.76 13.94 9.53
C GLU A 32 7.01 13.36 10.21
N GLY A 33 8.06 13.15 9.44
CA GLY A 33 9.32 12.62 9.92
C GLY A 33 10.24 12.20 8.79
N ASN A 34 11.28 11.45 9.13
CA ASN A 34 12.25 11.02 8.14
C ASN A 34 12.92 9.70 8.56
N LEU A 35 13.05 8.79 7.60
CA LEU A 35 13.84 7.57 7.73
C LEU A 35 15.23 7.78 7.15
N SER A 36 16.25 7.24 7.80
CA SER A 36 17.64 7.35 7.36
C SER A 36 18.38 6.03 7.50
N CYS A 37 19.36 5.77 6.62
CA CYS A 37 20.24 4.61 6.75
C CYS A 37 21.67 5.04 7.08
N LYS A 38 22.51 4.08 7.50
CA LYS A 38 23.94 4.31 7.83
C LYS A 38 24.77 4.90 6.67
N ASP A 39 24.36 4.68 5.42
CA ASP A 39 25.04 5.18 4.22
C ASP A 39 24.56 6.60 3.84
N GLY A 40 23.76 7.24 4.69
CA GLY A 40 23.33 8.63 4.53
C GLY A 40 22.07 8.84 3.70
N HIS A 41 21.51 7.81 3.05
CA HIS A 41 20.22 7.92 2.35
C HIS A 41 19.09 8.34 3.31
N GLN A 42 18.22 9.24 2.85
CA GLN A 42 17.11 9.83 3.60
C GLN A 42 15.79 9.63 2.84
N TRP A 43 14.72 9.37 3.57
CA TRP A 43 13.39 9.07 3.02
C TRP A 43 12.32 9.78 3.86
N PRO A 44 11.69 10.85 3.35
CA PRO A 44 10.76 11.63 4.14
C PRO A 44 9.45 10.87 4.36
N ILE A 45 8.86 11.11 5.53
CA ILE A 45 7.47 10.78 5.85
C ILE A 45 6.71 12.09 5.79
N LYS A 46 5.73 12.19 4.90
CA LYS A 46 4.88 13.37 4.75
C LYS A 46 3.44 12.95 4.68
N GLU A 47 2.56 13.66 5.39
CA GLU A 47 1.14 13.36 5.43
C GLU A 47 0.84 11.89 5.78
N GLY A 48 1.72 11.24 6.57
CA GLY A 48 1.62 9.83 6.96
C GLY A 48 2.15 8.81 5.95
N VAL A 49 2.62 9.25 4.79
CA VAL A 49 3.15 8.44 3.68
C VAL A 49 4.67 8.46 3.68
N ILE A 50 5.32 7.29 3.67
CA ILE A 50 6.76 7.17 3.48
C ILE A 50 7.06 7.31 1.99
N ASN A 51 7.98 8.19 1.59
CA ASN A 51 8.40 8.33 0.20
C ASN A 51 9.81 7.78 -0.01
N PHE A 52 9.91 6.65 -0.72
CA PHE A 52 11.18 6.01 -1.09
C PHE A 52 11.69 6.45 -2.48
N GLY A 53 11.25 7.62 -2.95
CA GLY A 53 11.67 8.20 -4.22
C GLY A 53 10.99 7.57 -5.43
N SER A 54 9.75 7.10 -5.29
CA SER A 54 8.97 6.63 -6.44
C SER A 54 8.69 7.76 -7.42
N VAL A 55 8.54 7.40 -8.69
CA VAL A 55 8.19 8.31 -9.78
C VAL A 55 7.01 7.70 -10.52
N GLU A 56 5.95 8.49 -10.71
CA GLU A 56 4.78 8.08 -11.49
C GLU A 56 5.16 7.85 -12.96
N GLN A 57 4.45 6.94 -13.63
CA GLN A 57 4.64 6.72 -15.06
C GLN A 57 3.82 7.77 -15.84
N GLU A 58 4.51 8.63 -16.60
CA GLU A 58 3.93 9.82 -17.23
C GLU A 58 2.76 9.54 -18.19
N ILE A 59 2.71 8.36 -18.83
CA ILE A 59 1.75 8.10 -19.92
C ILE A 59 0.46 7.43 -19.42
N THR A 60 0.55 6.44 -18.54
CA THR A 60 -0.60 5.60 -18.14
C THR A 60 -0.98 5.70 -16.67
N ASN A 61 -0.11 6.24 -15.81
CA ASN A 61 -0.29 6.24 -14.36
C ASN A 61 0.07 7.60 -13.73
N ASN A 62 -0.29 8.71 -14.38
CA ASN A 62 -0.15 10.07 -13.84
C ASN A 62 -1.38 10.42 -12.98
N TRP A 63 -1.46 9.80 -11.79
CA TRP A 63 -2.56 10.02 -10.86
C TRP A 63 -2.50 11.39 -10.20
N SER A 64 -1.30 11.95 -10.04
CA SER A 64 -1.14 13.32 -9.53
C SER A 64 -1.88 14.33 -10.42
N GLU A 65 -1.70 14.25 -11.74
CA GLU A 65 -2.43 15.10 -12.69
C GLU A 65 -3.95 14.81 -12.68
N ALA A 66 -4.35 13.55 -12.55
CA ALA A 66 -5.77 13.19 -12.48
C ALA A 66 -6.47 13.80 -11.27
N PHE A 67 -5.83 13.79 -10.10
CA PHE A 67 -6.36 14.39 -8.86
C PHE A 67 -6.35 15.92 -8.85
N GLU A 68 -5.54 16.57 -9.70
CA GLU A 68 -5.63 18.02 -9.92
C GLU A 68 -6.83 18.40 -10.80
N LYS A 69 -7.16 17.54 -11.77
CA LYS A 69 -8.19 17.81 -12.79
C LYS A 69 -9.61 17.49 -12.34
N TYR A 70 -9.77 16.49 -11.49
CA TYR A 70 -11.08 15.93 -11.14
C TYR A 70 -11.22 15.78 -9.63
N ASP A 71 -12.41 16.10 -9.11
CA ASP A 71 -12.72 15.76 -7.73
C ASP A 71 -12.93 14.25 -7.54
N GLU A 72 -12.87 13.81 -6.29
CA GLU A 72 -12.97 12.40 -5.90
C GLU A 72 -14.26 11.72 -6.39
N GLU A 73 -15.40 12.39 -6.25
CA GLU A 73 -16.69 11.80 -6.61
C GLU A 73 -16.78 11.65 -8.12
N GLU A 74 -16.22 12.60 -8.88
CA GLU A 74 -16.17 12.52 -10.33
C GLU A 74 -15.26 11.38 -10.81
N LEU A 75 -14.05 11.23 -10.25
CA LEU A 75 -13.15 10.11 -10.58
C LEU A 75 -13.80 8.77 -10.27
N ARG A 76 -14.39 8.64 -9.08
CA ARG A 76 -15.06 7.40 -8.67
C ARG A 76 -16.26 7.10 -9.55
N LYS A 77 -17.06 8.10 -9.89
CA LYS A 77 -18.21 7.96 -10.77
C LYS A 77 -17.77 7.49 -12.15
N ARG A 78 -16.75 8.13 -12.76
CA ARG A 78 -16.20 7.73 -14.05
C ARG A 78 -15.68 6.30 -14.04
N MET A 79 -14.91 5.92 -13.02
CA MET A 79 -14.41 4.55 -12.87
C MET A 79 -15.55 3.54 -12.66
N SER A 80 -16.55 3.89 -11.86
CA SER A 80 -17.72 3.04 -11.62
C SER A 80 -18.60 2.88 -12.87
N GLU A 81 -18.75 3.94 -13.68
CA GLU A 81 -19.51 3.93 -14.92
C GLU A 81 -18.79 3.15 -16.02
N ALA A 82 -17.45 3.21 -16.04
CA ALA A 82 -16.61 2.40 -16.91
C ALA A 82 -16.57 0.91 -16.51
N ASN A 83 -16.91 0.58 -15.26
CA ASN A 83 -16.85 -0.78 -14.74
C ASN A 83 -18.11 -1.59 -15.09
N PRO A 84 -18.00 -2.70 -15.83
CA PRO A 84 -19.14 -3.58 -16.04
C PRO A 84 -19.60 -4.19 -14.71
N LYS A 85 -20.92 -4.28 -14.48
CA LYS A 85 -21.53 -4.83 -13.24
C LYS A 85 -20.95 -6.18 -12.80
N ASN A 86 -20.51 -7.02 -13.75
CA ASN A 86 -19.90 -8.31 -13.48
C ASN A 86 -18.55 -8.20 -12.76
N LEU A 87 -17.82 -7.11 -12.99
CA LEU A 87 -16.55 -6.82 -12.34
C LEU A 87 -16.76 -6.43 -10.88
N THR A 88 -17.81 -5.67 -10.55
CA THR A 88 -18.21 -5.38 -9.17
C THR A 88 -18.51 -6.66 -8.39
N LEU A 89 -19.29 -7.58 -8.98
CA LEU A 89 -19.61 -8.86 -8.33
C LEU A 89 -18.35 -9.73 -8.11
N LEU A 90 -17.39 -9.67 -9.03
CA LEU A 90 -16.11 -10.36 -8.89
C LEU A 90 -15.27 -9.75 -7.76
N VAL A 91 -15.22 -8.42 -7.66
CA VAL A 91 -14.55 -7.71 -6.55
C VAL A 91 -15.17 -8.13 -5.21
N ASP A 92 -16.50 -8.16 -5.11
CA ASP A 92 -17.19 -8.49 -3.87
C ASP A 92 -16.94 -9.95 -3.43
N LYS A 93 -17.10 -10.92 -4.36
CA LYS A 93 -16.92 -12.34 -4.03
C LYS A 93 -15.47 -12.70 -3.76
N THR A 94 -14.56 -12.28 -4.65
CA THR A 94 -13.14 -12.57 -4.52
C THR A 94 -12.55 -11.82 -3.34
N GLY A 95 -12.92 -10.55 -3.16
CA GLY A 95 -12.49 -9.76 -2.01
C GLY A 95 -12.94 -10.37 -0.69
N LYS A 96 -14.20 -10.84 -0.60
CA LYS A 96 -14.67 -11.56 0.58
C LYS A 96 -13.83 -12.82 0.87
N PHE A 97 -13.56 -13.63 -0.15
CA PHE A 97 -12.74 -14.83 0.02
C PHE A 97 -11.33 -14.50 0.55
N ILE A 98 -10.69 -13.48 -0.03
CA ILE A 98 -9.35 -13.01 0.38
C ILE A 98 -9.37 -12.55 1.85
N ILE A 99 -10.33 -11.70 2.21
CA ILE A 99 -10.44 -11.13 3.56
C ILE A 99 -10.76 -12.21 4.60
N ASP A 100 -11.64 -13.17 4.27
CA ASP A 100 -11.94 -14.30 5.14
C ASP A 100 -10.68 -15.15 5.38
N ASN A 101 -9.87 -15.39 4.35
CA ASN A 101 -8.59 -16.08 4.50
C ASN A 101 -7.64 -15.32 5.45
N MET A 102 -7.48 -14.01 5.25
CA MET A 102 -6.61 -13.17 6.09
C MET A 102 -7.04 -13.20 7.57
N ASN A 103 -8.34 -13.09 7.81
CA ASN A 103 -8.91 -13.14 9.16
C ASN A 103 -8.73 -14.53 9.80
N ASN A 104 -8.96 -15.62 9.06
CA ASN A 104 -8.86 -16.98 9.58
C ASN A 104 -7.42 -17.40 9.90
N ASN A 105 -6.45 -16.84 9.19
CA ASN A 105 -5.02 -17.11 9.42
C ASN A 105 -4.39 -16.18 10.47
N GLY A 106 -5.13 -15.20 11.00
CA GLY A 106 -4.61 -14.27 12.00
C GLY A 106 -3.46 -13.40 11.47
N ASN A 107 -3.49 -13.05 10.18
CA ASN A 107 -2.43 -12.28 9.53
C ASN A 107 -2.25 -10.92 10.20
N LYS A 108 -1.00 -10.55 10.50
CA LYS A 108 -0.66 -9.30 11.20
C LYS A 108 -0.24 -8.20 10.24
N PHE A 109 0.58 -8.51 9.24
CA PHE A 109 1.04 -7.55 8.24
C PHE A 109 0.59 -7.99 6.85
N ILE A 110 -0.31 -7.21 6.26
CA ILE A 110 -0.91 -7.47 4.95
C ILE A 110 -0.44 -6.40 3.98
N LEU A 111 0.25 -6.79 2.91
CA LEU A 111 0.75 -5.88 1.87
C LEU A 111 -0.23 -5.78 0.72
N ASP A 112 -0.63 -4.56 0.35
CA ASP A 112 -1.38 -4.30 -0.86
C ASP A 112 -0.48 -3.60 -1.88
N ILE A 113 -0.26 -4.25 -3.02
CA ILE A 113 0.67 -3.83 -4.06
C ILE A 113 -0.10 -3.14 -5.19
N ALA A 114 0.32 -1.91 -5.50
CA ALA A 114 -0.36 -1.03 -6.44
C ALA A 114 -1.83 -0.85 -6.05
N THR A 115 -2.04 -0.30 -4.84
CA THR A 115 -3.36 -0.12 -4.22
C THR A 115 -4.33 0.65 -5.13
N GLY A 116 -3.82 1.60 -5.94
CA GLY A 116 -4.64 2.41 -6.82
C GLY A 116 -5.77 3.11 -6.06
N THR A 117 -6.96 3.21 -6.64
CA THR A 117 -8.10 3.88 -5.97
C THR A 117 -8.81 3.02 -4.91
N GLY A 118 -8.24 1.87 -4.56
CA GLY A 118 -8.56 1.15 -3.34
C GLY A 118 -9.78 0.21 -3.38
N GLY A 119 -10.05 -0.51 -4.47
CA GLY A 119 -11.20 -1.42 -4.57
C GLY A 119 -11.24 -2.49 -3.47
N LEU A 120 -10.25 -3.39 -3.44
CA LEU A 120 -10.11 -4.40 -2.38
C LEU A 120 -9.69 -3.77 -1.05
N PHE A 121 -8.80 -2.78 -1.09
CA PHE A 121 -8.31 -2.04 0.07
C PHE A 121 -9.43 -1.49 0.96
N ILE A 122 -10.44 -0.85 0.37
CA ILE A 122 -11.59 -0.32 1.12
C ILE A 122 -12.33 -1.44 1.87
N GLU A 123 -12.47 -2.61 1.26
CA GLU A 123 -13.11 -3.74 1.92
C GLU A 123 -12.22 -4.33 3.02
N MET A 124 -10.91 -4.38 2.82
CA MET A 124 -9.95 -4.74 3.88
C MET A 124 -10.07 -3.79 5.08
N VAL A 125 -10.12 -2.47 4.85
CA VAL A 125 -10.28 -1.45 5.90
C VAL A 125 -11.56 -1.66 6.73
N LYS A 126 -12.65 -2.10 6.10
CA LYS A 126 -13.93 -2.34 6.78
C LYS A 126 -13.99 -3.67 7.55
N GLN A 127 -13.31 -4.70 7.05
CA GLN A 127 -13.63 -6.08 7.41
C GLN A 127 -12.48 -6.86 8.06
N LEU A 128 -11.23 -6.38 7.95
CA LEU A 128 -10.12 -6.98 8.70
C LEU A 128 -10.30 -6.78 10.20
N LYS A 129 -9.90 -7.79 10.97
CA LYS A 129 -10.12 -7.89 12.42
C LYS A 129 -8.80 -8.03 13.17
N GLY A 130 -8.86 -7.84 14.48
CA GLY A 130 -7.71 -8.06 15.37
C GLY A 130 -6.63 -7.00 15.19
N GLU A 131 -5.37 -7.44 15.28
CA GLU A 131 -4.19 -6.56 15.21
C GLU A 131 -3.63 -6.40 13.78
N ALA A 132 -4.40 -6.79 12.77
CA ALA A 132 -3.99 -6.70 11.38
C ALA A 132 -3.68 -5.24 11.00
N GLN A 133 -2.55 -5.05 10.34
CA GLN A 133 -2.14 -3.79 9.74
C GLN A 133 -2.00 -3.95 8.24
N ILE A 134 -2.55 -2.99 7.51
CA ILE A 134 -2.43 -2.93 6.05
C ILE A 134 -1.20 -2.08 5.72
N ILE A 135 -0.40 -2.52 4.76
CA ILE A 135 0.72 -1.79 4.18
C ILE A 135 0.39 -1.58 2.71
N CYS A 136 0.00 -0.37 2.34
CA CYS A 136 -0.30 0.00 0.96
C CYS A 136 0.97 0.50 0.27
N THR A 137 1.21 0.01 -0.95
CA THR A 137 2.29 0.49 -1.81
C THR A 137 1.74 0.95 -3.13
N ASP A 138 2.27 2.06 -3.63
CA ASP A 138 1.96 2.59 -4.95
C ASP A 138 3.15 3.42 -5.45
N LEU A 139 3.26 3.61 -6.77
CA LEU A 139 4.20 4.57 -7.32
C LEU A 139 3.76 6.01 -6.99
N SER A 140 2.45 6.24 -6.91
CA SER A 140 1.86 7.55 -6.68
C SER A 140 1.75 7.88 -5.19
N PHE A 141 2.49 8.90 -4.77
CA PHE A 141 2.30 9.52 -3.46
C PHE A 141 0.88 10.08 -3.30
N ALA A 142 0.31 10.66 -4.36
CA ALA A 142 -1.01 11.27 -4.34
C ALA A 142 -2.12 10.23 -4.09
N VAL A 143 -2.04 9.05 -4.72
CA VAL A 143 -2.93 7.91 -4.46
C VAL A 143 -2.90 7.53 -2.99
N LEU A 144 -1.70 7.30 -2.44
CA LEU A 144 -1.53 6.86 -1.07
C LEU A 144 -2.01 7.89 -0.04
N ARG A 145 -1.77 9.18 -0.30
CA ARG A 145 -2.32 10.26 0.52
C ARG A 145 -3.84 10.25 0.50
N TYR A 146 -4.44 10.04 -0.66
CA TYR A 146 -5.88 9.96 -0.81
C TYR A 146 -6.46 8.74 -0.07
N ASP A 147 -5.86 7.56 -0.23
CA ASP A 147 -6.26 6.35 0.48
C ASP A 147 -6.21 6.52 2.00
N ARG A 148 -5.22 7.27 2.49
CA ARG A 148 -5.11 7.63 3.90
C ARG A 148 -6.33 8.36 4.42
N VAL A 149 -6.76 9.42 3.74
CA VAL A 149 -7.94 10.19 4.15
C VAL A 149 -9.18 9.28 4.17
N LYS A 150 -9.32 8.43 3.15
CA LYS A 150 -10.44 7.52 2.99
C LYS A 150 -10.50 6.46 4.09
N ALA A 151 -9.37 5.81 4.38
CA ALA A 151 -9.29 4.80 5.43
C ALA A 151 -9.67 5.38 6.79
N LYS A 152 -9.13 6.55 7.14
CA LYS A 152 -9.45 7.23 8.41
C LYS A 152 -10.92 7.57 8.55
N ARG A 153 -11.61 7.91 7.46
CA ARG A 153 -13.05 8.16 7.45
C ARG A 153 -13.89 6.89 7.63
N ILE A 154 -13.44 5.77 7.07
CA ILE A 154 -14.17 4.50 7.09
C ILE A 154 -13.97 3.76 8.41
N ASN A 155 -12.72 3.65 8.85
CA ASN A 155 -12.33 2.96 10.07
C ASN A 155 -11.08 3.65 10.65
N PRO A 156 -11.24 4.57 11.62
CA PRO A 156 -10.11 5.30 12.20
C PRO A 156 -9.19 4.42 13.05
N GLU A 157 -9.68 3.26 13.50
CA GLU A 157 -8.96 2.35 14.41
C GLU A 157 -8.03 1.38 13.67
N ILE A 158 -8.31 1.05 12.41
CA ILE A 158 -7.43 0.17 11.65
C ILE A 158 -6.13 0.87 11.29
N LYS A 159 -5.01 0.20 11.55
CA LYS A 159 -3.69 0.70 11.22
C LYS A 159 -3.40 0.43 9.76
N VAL A 160 -3.27 1.51 8.99
CA VAL A 160 -2.83 1.46 7.60
C VAL A 160 -1.53 2.27 7.46
N ASN A 161 -0.57 1.68 6.77
CA ASN A 161 0.72 2.26 6.48
C ASN A 161 0.84 2.48 4.97
N TYR A 162 1.43 3.59 4.57
CA TYR A 162 1.48 4.00 3.16
C TYR A 162 2.92 4.21 2.74
N ILE A 163 3.32 3.56 1.65
CA ILE A 163 4.70 3.53 1.17
C ILE A 163 4.73 3.80 -0.33
N ALA A 164 5.17 5.01 -0.70
CA ALA A 164 5.38 5.37 -2.09
C ALA A 164 6.72 4.75 -2.57
N CYS A 165 6.66 3.71 -3.39
CA CYS A 165 7.83 2.94 -3.85
C CYS A 165 7.58 2.25 -5.19
N ASP A 166 8.66 1.79 -5.82
CA ASP A 166 8.58 0.89 -6.97
C ASP A 166 8.33 -0.55 -6.47
N ALA A 167 7.25 -1.17 -6.94
CA ALA A 167 6.88 -2.54 -6.57
C ALA A 167 7.90 -3.60 -7.03
N THR A 168 8.80 -3.26 -7.94
CA THR A 168 9.94 -4.11 -8.35
C THR A 168 11.17 -3.97 -7.45
N ASN A 169 11.12 -3.08 -6.44
CA ASN A 169 12.13 -2.93 -5.40
C ASN A 169 11.47 -2.52 -4.06
N LEU A 170 10.72 -3.45 -3.47
CA LEU A 170 9.99 -3.19 -2.24
C LEU A 170 10.96 -2.89 -1.08
N PRO A 171 10.77 -1.77 -0.35
CA PRO A 171 11.59 -1.38 0.80
C PRO A 171 11.23 -2.17 2.06
N LEU A 172 10.89 -3.45 1.89
CA LEU A 172 10.50 -4.41 2.92
C LEU A 172 11.51 -5.54 2.98
N LYS A 173 11.78 -6.05 4.17
CA LYS A 173 12.67 -7.20 4.41
C LYS A 173 12.04 -8.49 3.87
N ASP A 174 12.89 -9.49 3.68
CA ASP A 174 12.49 -10.79 3.19
C ASP A 174 11.68 -11.52 4.28
N ASN A 175 10.69 -12.32 3.88
CA ASN A 175 9.92 -13.18 4.79
C ASN A 175 9.27 -12.44 5.99
N THR A 176 8.77 -11.22 5.80
CA THR A 176 8.16 -10.41 6.86
C THR A 176 6.65 -10.22 6.73
N ILE A 177 6.09 -10.46 5.54
CA ILE A 177 4.68 -10.21 5.22
C ILE A 177 3.88 -11.51 5.31
N ASP A 178 2.72 -11.46 5.97
CA ASP A 178 1.85 -12.63 6.17
C ASP A 178 0.99 -12.93 4.93
N ALA A 179 0.46 -11.88 4.31
CA ALA A 179 -0.24 -11.98 3.03
C ALA A 179 0.01 -10.75 2.17
N ALA A 180 -0.03 -10.95 0.86
CA ALA A 180 0.09 -9.88 -0.12
C ALA A 180 -1.06 -9.96 -1.11
N THR A 181 -1.56 -8.81 -1.54
CA THR A 181 -2.57 -8.66 -2.58
C THR A 181 -2.05 -7.78 -3.70
N SER A 182 -2.46 -8.06 -4.93
CA SER A 182 -2.44 -7.04 -5.98
C SER A 182 -3.68 -7.17 -6.86
N PHE A 183 -4.74 -6.49 -6.46
CA PHE A 183 -6.04 -6.65 -7.07
C PHE A 183 -6.15 -5.78 -8.34
N PHE A 184 -5.82 -6.39 -9.48
CA PHE A 184 -5.62 -5.75 -10.81
C PHE A 184 -4.36 -4.87 -10.94
N GLY A 185 -3.65 -4.59 -9.84
CA GLY A 185 -2.49 -3.69 -9.82
C GLY A 185 -1.29 -4.19 -10.63
N ILE A 186 -0.79 -5.41 -10.34
CA ILE A 186 0.36 -6.00 -11.03
C ILE A 186 0.13 -6.13 -12.55
N ALA A 187 -1.11 -6.36 -12.98
CA ALA A 187 -1.45 -6.43 -14.40
C ALA A 187 -1.25 -5.09 -15.14
N ASN A 188 -1.31 -3.97 -14.40
CA ASN A 188 -1.11 -2.61 -14.93
C ASN A 188 0.37 -2.17 -14.90
N MET A 189 1.28 -3.01 -14.41
CA MET A 189 2.72 -2.75 -14.40
C MET A 189 3.32 -3.07 -15.78
N LEU A 190 3.48 -2.04 -16.63
CA LEU A 190 4.00 -2.15 -18.00
C LEU A 190 5.34 -2.93 -18.07
N ASN A 191 5.31 -4.21 -18.45
CA ASN A 191 6.46 -5.13 -18.50
C ASN A 191 7.21 -5.33 -17.17
N LEU A 192 6.64 -4.88 -16.05
CA LEU A 192 7.27 -4.96 -14.72
C LEU A 192 6.59 -5.99 -13.81
N ALA A 193 5.51 -6.63 -14.28
CA ALA A 193 4.75 -7.62 -13.52
C ALA A 193 5.62 -8.77 -12.97
N GLU A 194 6.56 -9.28 -13.76
CA GLU A 194 7.47 -10.35 -13.30
C GLU A 194 8.36 -9.88 -12.14
N GLY A 195 8.89 -8.65 -12.21
CA GLY A 195 9.67 -8.05 -11.14
C GLY A 195 8.85 -7.85 -9.87
N GLY A 196 7.63 -7.34 -10.02
CA GLY A 196 6.68 -7.16 -8.91
C GLY A 196 6.33 -8.49 -8.23
N LEU A 197 6.09 -9.56 -8.99
CA LEU A 197 5.82 -10.88 -8.44
C LEU A 197 7.04 -11.49 -7.72
N LYS A 198 8.25 -11.26 -8.23
CA LYS A 198 9.49 -11.70 -7.54
C LYS A 198 9.64 -10.99 -6.19
N GLU A 199 9.38 -9.70 -6.15
CA GLU A 199 9.42 -8.93 -4.90
C GLU A 199 8.32 -9.31 -3.93
N ALA A 200 7.09 -9.49 -4.40
CA ALA A 200 5.98 -9.99 -3.59
C ALA A 200 6.34 -11.33 -2.96
N LYS A 201 6.91 -12.26 -3.74
CA LYS A 201 7.40 -13.55 -3.24
C LYS A 201 8.53 -13.39 -2.23
N ARG A 202 9.46 -12.45 -2.43
CA ARG A 202 10.59 -12.22 -1.53
C ARG A 202 10.14 -11.76 -0.15
N VAL A 203 9.17 -10.86 -0.09
CA VAL A 203 8.71 -10.26 1.18
C VAL A 203 7.73 -11.16 1.94
N LEU A 204 7.03 -12.05 1.24
CA LEU A 204 6.14 -13.03 1.86
C LEU A 204 6.91 -14.04 2.71
N LYS A 205 6.34 -14.38 3.87
CA LYS A 205 6.76 -15.55 4.66
C LYS A 205 6.56 -16.83 3.85
N THR A 206 7.25 -17.90 4.24
CA THR A 206 7.13 -19.22 3.59
C THR A 206 5.68 -19.72 3.47
N GLU A 207 4.89 -19.55 4.53
CA GLU A 207 3.46 -19.92 4.56
C GLU A 207 2.53 -18.76 4.16
N GLY A 208 3.11 -17.65 3.67
CA GLY A 208 2.38 -16.46 3.28
C GLY A 208 1.59 -16.68 2.00
N SER A 209 0.45 -16.00 1.90
CA SER A 209 -0.44 -16.09 0.73
C SER A 209 -0.31 -14.88 -0.17
N PHE A 210 -0.31 -15.10 -1.48
CA PHE A 210 -0.42 -14.05 -2.50
C PHE A 210 -1.79 -14.14 -3.19
N PHE A 211 -2.46 -13.01 -3.37
CA PHE A 211 -3.80 -12.91 -3.97
C PHE A 211 -3.86 -11.89 -5.13
#